data_AF-F9LVV1-F1
#
_entry.id   AF-F9LVV1-F1
#
_cell.length_a   1.000
_cell.length_b   1.000
_cell.length_c   1.000
_cell.angle_alpha   90.00
_cell.angle_beta   90.00
_cell.angle_gamma   90.00
#
_symmetry.space_group_name_H-M   'P 1'
#
loop_
_entity.id
_entity.type
_entity.pdbx_description
1 polymer ?
#
loop_
_entity_poly.entity_id
_entity_poly.type
_entity_poly.pdbx_seq_one_letter_code
_entity_poly.pdbx_strand_id
1 'polypeptide(L)'
;MSQILTVDPCYFESEYEIVETYLKLTEKNQKATLHYATELLNKQNEKVVDIPERFAYKVYEKLSAGTGTAYFDDGNYDTVYFNHQFDYDFASWVFGNSMEPTYENGSVALIKQTGFDYDGAIYAIDWDGQTYIKKVYREENGLRLVSLNRNYSDKFAPYDENPRIIGKIVGNFMPLED
;
A
#
# COMPACT_ATOMS: atom_id res chain seq x y z
N MET A 1 18.77 -51.48 14.56
CA MET A 1 19.21 -50.79 13.32
C MET A 1 19.40 -49.28 13.51
N SER A 2 18.76 -48.63 14.50
CA SER A 2 18.95 -47.19 14.80
C SER A 2 20.38 -46.79 15.16
N GLN A 3 21.12 -47.67 15.85
CA GLN A 3 22.52 -47.42 16.22
C GLN A 3 23.49 -47.39 15.03
N ILE A 4 23.13 -47.96 13.88
CA ILE A 4 24.00 -47.97 12.68
C ILE A 4 23.85 -46.67 11.89
N LEU A 5 22.70 -45.99 12.02
CA LEU A 5 22.34 -44.81 11.21
C LEU A 5 22.31 -43.50 12.00
N THR A 6 22.62 -43.52 13.31
CA THR A 6 22.69 -42.32 14.17
C THR A 6 21.43 -41.45 14.11
N VAL A 7 20.26 -42.09 14.06
CA VAL A 7 18.96 -41.41 14.13
C VAL A 7 18.25 -41.78 15.44
N ASP A 8 17.38 -40.88 15.91
CA ASP A 8 16.60 -41.06 17.13
C ASP A 8 15.81 -42.39 17.09
N PRO A 9 15.76 -43.20 18.17
CA PRO A 9 14.98 -44.43 18.19
C PRO A 9 13.51 -44.23 17.79
N CYS A 10 12.90 -43.10 18.14
CA CYS A 10 11.53 -42.75 17.78
C CYS A 10 11.37 -42.47 16.27
N TYR A 11 12.44 -42.23 15.52
CA TYR A 11 12.41 -42.04 14.07
C TYR A 11 11.89 -43.28 13.33
N PHE A 12 12.16 -44.48 13.85
CA PHE A 12 11.65 -45.73 13.28
C PHE A 12 10.29 -46.14 13.87
N GLU A 13 9.97 -45.70 15.09
CA GLU A 13 8.68 -45.99 15.73
C GLU A 13 7.57 -45.05 15.25
N SER A 14 7.88 -43.81 14.86
CA SER A 14 6.90 -42.83 14.38
C SER A 14 6.24 -43.22 13.05
N GLU A 15 6.94 -43.96 12.21
CA GLU A 15 6.39 -44.51 10.96
C GLU A 15 5.76 -45.89 11.15
N TYR A 16 6.01 -46.56 12.29
CA TYR A 16 5.62 -47.94 12.51
C TYR A 16 4.10 -48.10 12.52
N GLU A 17 3.38 -47.21 13.18
CA GLU A 17 1.92 -47.31 13.31
C GLU A 17 1.20 -47.21 11.95
N ILE A 18 1.58 -46.24 11.10
CA ILE A 18 0.96 -46.05 9.79
C ILE A 18 1.36 -47.17 8.81
N VAL A 19 2.63 -47.61 8.84
CA VAL A 19 3.13 -48.68 7.97
C VAL A 19 2.52 -50.03 8.37
N GLU A 20 2.50 -50.36 9.67
CA GLU A 20 1.90 -51.60 10.17
C GLU A 20 0.40 -51.64 9.87
N THR A 21 -0.31 -50.52 10.10
CA THR A 21 -1.75 -50.42 9.79
C THR A 21 -2.00 -50.61 8.31
N TYR A 22 -1.23 -49.95 7.44
CA TYR A 22 -1.36 -50.06 5.98
C TYR A 22 -1.11 -51.48 5.46
N LEU A 23 -0.11 -52.19 6.00
CA LEU A 23 0.22 -53.56 5.62
C LEU A 23 -0.88 -54.57 5.97
N LYS A 24 -1.69 -54.30 7.01
CA LYS A 24 -2.82 -55.15 7.43
C LYS A 24 -4.11 -54.90 6.62
N LEU A 25 -4.16 -53.84 5.81
CA LEU A 25 -5.33 -53.53 4.98
C LEU A 25 -5.45 -54.47 3.77
N THR A 26 -6.68 -54.61 3.26
CA THR A 26 -6.92 -55.25 1.96
C THR A 26 -6.37 -54.38 0.82
N GLU A 27 -6.06 -54.97 -0.34
CA GLU A 27 -5.55 -54.21 -1.50
C GLU A 27 -6.43 -53.01 -1.89
N LYS A 28 -7.76 -53.17 -1.79
CA LYS A 28 -8.72 -52.09 -2.05
C LYS A 28 -8.52 -50.93 -1.08
N ASN A 29 -8.36 -51.23 0.21
CA ASN A 29 -8.23 -50.22 1.26
C ASN A 29 -6.83 -49.59 1.27
N GLN A 30 -5.79 -50.33 0.85
CA GLN A 30 -4.45 -49.79 0.62
C GLN A 30 -4.48 -48.70 -0.45
N LYS A 31 -5.07 -48.98 -1.63
CA LYS A 31 -5.22 -47.99 -2.70
C LYS A 31 -5.97 -46.74 -2.25
N ALA A 32 -7.05 -46.90 -1.48
CA ALA A 32 -7.83 -45.78 -0.95
C ALA A 32 -7.02 -44.93 0.04
N THR A 33 -6.26 -45.57 0.93
CA THR A 33 -5.42 -44.88 1.93
C THR A 33 -4.31 -44.08 1.25
N LEU A 34 -3.62 -44.68 0.27
CA LEU A 34 -2.58 -44.01 -0.49
C LEU A 34 -3.13 -42.83 -1.30
N HIS A 35 -4.29 -43.01 -1.94
CA HIS A 35 -4.98 -41.94 -2.66
C HIS A 35 -5.29 -40.77 -1.74
N TYR A 36 -5.91 -41.03 -0.58
CA TYR A 36 -6.27 -39.99 0.37
C TYR A 36 -5.05 -39.26 0.94
N ALA A 37 -3.99 -39.99 1.33
CA ALA A 37 -2.74 -39.39 1.79
C ALA A 37 -2.09 -38.50 0.71
N THR A 38 -2.11 -38.96 -0.55
CA THR A 38 -1.61 -38.18 -1.70
C THR A 38 -2.45 -36.94 -1.95
N GLU A 39 -3.78 -37.02 -1.84
CA GLU A 39 -4.66 -35.86 -1.96
C GLU A 39 -4.41 -34.83 -0.86
N LEU A 40 -4.22 -35.27 0.40
CA LEU A 40 -3.87 -34.37 1.51
C LEU A 40 -2.53 -33.68 1.27
N LEU A 41 -1.52 -34.43 0.81
CA LEU A 41 -0.21 -33.89 0.47
C LEU A 41 -0.31 -32.86 -0.67
N ASN A 42 -1.10 -33.15 -1.70
CA ASN A 42 -1.34 -32.22 -2.80
C ASN A 42 -2.06 -30.96 -2.32
N LYS A 43 -3.10 -31.07 -1.48
CA LYS A 43 -3.80 -29.91 -0.89
C LYS A 43 -2.89 -29.06 0.00
N GLN A 44 -1.94 -29.68 0.71
CA GLN A 44 -0.95 -28.95 1.50
C GLN A 44 0.08 -28.23 0.62
N ASN A 45 0.45 -28.84 -0.51
CA ASN A 45 1.44 -28.31 -1.46
C ASN A 45 0.83 -27.40 -2.54
N GLU A 46 -0.49 -27.38 -2.68
CA GLU A 46 -1.23 -26.33 -3.37
C GLU A 46 -0.97 -25.03 -2.61
N LYS A 47 0.13 -24.36 -2.98
CA LYS A 47 0.27 -22.94 -2.73
C LYS A 47 -0.96 -22.30 -3.35
N VAL A 48 -1.90 -21.89 -2.51
CA VAL A 48 -2.82 -20.82 -2.86
C VAL A 48 -1.90 -19.68 -3.25
N VAL A 49 -1.71 -19.48 -4.56
CA VAL A 49 -1.08 -18.29 -5.07
C VAL A 49 -2.08 -17.20 -4.74
N ASP A 50 -1.91 -16.61 -3.56
CA ASP A 50 -2.54 -15.35 -3.21
C ASP A 50 -1.96 -14.38 -4.22
N ILE A 51 -2.67 -14.20 -5.34
CA ILE A 51 -2.37 -13.11 -6.26
C ILE A 51 -2.76 -11.89 -5.43
N PRO A 52 -1.80 -11.12 -4.89
CA PRO A 52 -2.16 -9.98 -4.06
C PRO A 52 -3.04 -9.10 -4.94
N GLU A 53 -4.24 -8.76 -4.45
CA GLU A 53 -5.12 -7.84 -5.17
C GLU A 53 -4.31 -6.58 -5.47
N ARG A 54 -4.17 -6.23 -6.75
CA ARG A 54 -3.48 -5.00 -7.18
C ARG A 54 -4.52 -4.06 -7.74
N PHE A 55 -4.68 -2.92 -7.09
CA PHE A 55 -5.53 -1.85 -7.57
C PHE A 55 -4.69 -0.83 -8.33
N ALA A 56 -5.14 -0.44 -9.51
CA ALA A 56 -4.49 0.56 -10.33
C ALA A 56 -4.88 1.96 -9.87
N TYR A 57 -3.88 2.82 -9.68
CA TYR A 57 -4.02 4.22 -9.29
C TYR A 57 -3.46 5.12 -10.39
N LYS A 58 -4.24 6.10 -10.83
CA LYS A 58 -3.75 7.17 -11.71
C LYS A 58 -3.11 8.26 -10.87
N VAL A 59 -1.81 8.48 -11.07
CA VAL A 59 -1.01 9.43 -10.30
C VAL A 59 -0.53 10.57 -11.21
N TYR A 60 -0.79 11.81 -10.80
CA TYR A 60 -0.46 13.00 -11.59
C TYR A 60 0.81 13.67 -11.06
N GLU A 61 1.75 14.03 -11.95
CA GLU A 61 3.00 14.73 -11.58
C GLU A 61 2.79 16.19 -11.19
N LYS A 62 1.90 16.90 -11.88
CA LYS A 62 1.58 18.31 -11.63
C LYS A 62 0.09 18.53 -11.68
N LEU A 63 -0.46 19.05 -10.60
CA LEU A 63 -1.84 19.54 -10.55
C LEU A 63 -1.82 20.98 -11.13
N SER A 64 -1.58 21.09 -12.44
CA SER A 64 -1.41 22.39 -13.11
C SER A 64 -2.76 23.10 -13.29
N ALA A 65 -2.80 24.39 -12.95
CA ALA A 65 -3.96 25.26 -13.04
C ALA A 65 -4.31 25.64 -14.49
N GLY A 66 -4.93 24.73 -15.25
CA GLY A 66 -5.62 25.08 -16.49
C GLY A 66 -6.95 25.79 -16.20
N THR A 67 -7.17 26.93 -16.86
CA THR A 67 -8.40 27.74 -16.83
C THR A 67 -9.66 26.91 -17.09
N GLY A 68 -10.55 26.82 -16.09
CA GLY A 68 -11.93 26.37 -16.27
C GLY A 68 -12.20 24.90 -15.91
N THR A 69 -12.73 24.70 -14.70
CA THR A 69 -13.59 23.56 -14.28
C THR A 69 -13.07 22.12 -14.31
N ALA A 70 -11.91 21.79 -14.87
CA ALA A 70 -11.29 20.48 -14.71
C ALA A 70 -9.76 20.59 -14.73
N TYR A 71 -9.11 20.35 -13.60
CA TYR A 71 -7.64 20.28 -13.54
C TYR A 71 -7.06 19.08 -14.30
N PHE A 72 -7.90 18.14 -14.76
CA PHE A 72 -7.49 16.75 -14.95
C PHE A 72 -7.94 16.10 -16.27
N ASP A 73 -8.50 16.87 -17.21
CA ASP A 73 -9.08 16.26 -18.43
C ASP A 73 -8.00 15.85 -19.46
N ASP A 74 -6.79 16.44 -19.42
CA ASP A 74 -5.73 16.25 -20.44
C ASP A 74 -4.30 16.03 -19.87
N GLY A 75 -4.16 15.70 -18.58
CA GLY A 75 -2.84 15.55 -17.94
C GLY A 75 -2.17 14.20 -18.20
N ASN A 76 -0.84 14.20 -18.39
CA ASN A 76 -0.02 12.98 -18.36
C ASN A 76 -0.09 12.38 -16.94
N TYR A 77 -0.51 11.12 -16.82
CA TYR A 77 -0.58 10.40 -15.56
C TYR A 77 0.15 9.07 -15.65
N ASP A 78 0.75 8.65 -14.54
CA ASP A 78 1.29 7.32 -14.38
C ASP A 78 0.21 6.39 -13.83
N THR A 79 0.28 5.11 -14.19
CA THR A 79 -0.52 4.08 -13.54
C THR A 79 0.38 3.26 -12.63
N VAL A 80 0.09 3.29 -11.33
CA VAL A 80 0.84 2.54 -10.31
C VAL A 80 -0.09 1.59 -9.57
N TYR A 81 0.48 0.62 -8.87
CA TYR A 81 -0.31 -0.41 -8.19
C TYR A 81 -0.10 -0.40 -6.69
N PHE A 82 -1.17 -0.69 -5.95
CA PHE A 82 -1.12 -0.92 -4.51
C PHE A 82 -2.09 -2.03 -4.08
N ASN A 83 -1.85 -2.62 -2.92
CA ASN A 83 -2.59 -3.80 -2.44
C ASN A 83 -3.87 -3.50 -1.65
N HIS A 84 -4.28 -2.25 -1.63
CA HIS A 84 -5.49 -1.79 -0.96
C HIS A 84 -6.22 -0.80 -1.86
N GLN A 85 -7.56 -0.77 -1.81
CA GLN A 85 -8.38 0.21 -2.49
C GLN A 85 -8.77 1.34 -1.53
N PHE A 86 -8.40 2.57 -1.87
CA PHE A 86 -8.81 3.76 -1.13
C PHE A 86 -9.99 4.47 -1.80
N ASP A 87 -10.78 5.19 -1.00
CA ASP A 87 -11.76 6.17 -1.49
C ASP A 87 -11.07 7.53 -1.60
N TYR A 88 -10.76 7.93 -2.83
CA TYR A 88 -10.03 9.15 -3.16
C TYR A 88 -10.54 9.74 -4.48
N ASP A 89 -10.31 11.03 -4.68
CA ASP A 89 -10.67 11.71 -5.93
C ASP A 89 -9.45 11.84 -6.85
N PHE A 90 -8.28 12.19 -6.30
CA PHE A 90 -7.03 12.37 -7.04
C PHE A 90 -5.82 11.79 -6.32
N ALA A 91 -4.78 11.43 -7.07
CA ALA A 91 -3.51 11.01 -6.50
C ALA A 91 -2.34 11.78 -7.15
N SER A 92 -1.34 12.12 -6.36
CA SER A 92 -0.15 12.83 -6.85
C SER A 92 1.11 12.34 -6.14
N TRP A 93 2.24 12.42 -6.85
CA TRP A 93 3.54 12.09 -6.30
C TRP A 93 3.94 13.05 -5.18
N VAL A 94 4.50 12.50 -4.11
CA VAL A 94 5.14 13.27 -3.05
C VAL A 94 6.58 13.53 -3.44
N PHE A 95 6.91 14.80 -3.67
CA PHE A 95 8.29 15.23 -3.96
C PHE A 95 8.92 15.92 -2.76
N GLY A 96 10.16 15.53 -2.46
CA GLY A 96 10.94 16.00 -1.32
C GLY A 96 10.57 15.32 0.00
N ASN A 97 11.30 15.70 1.04
CA ASN A 97 11.29 15.08 2.37
C ASN A 97 10.67 15.97 3.46
N SER A 98 10.07 17.11 3.08
CA SER A 98 9.49 18.06 4.05
C SER A 98 8.32 17.49 4.87
N MET A 99 7.74 16.38 4.42
CA MET A 99 6.61 15.71 5.07
C MET A 99 6.98 14.32 5.62
N GLU A 100 8.27 13.99 5.64
CA GLU A 100 8.79 12.77 6.27
C GLU A 100 8.65 12.81 7.80
N PRO A 101 8.53 11.64 8.45
CA PRO A 101 8.57 10.30 7.84
C PRO A 101 7.21 9.82 7.30
N THR A 102 6.12 10.57 7.52
CA THR A 102 4.77 10.10 7.16
C THR A 102 4.54 10.05 5.66
N TYR A 103 5.03 11.05 4.94
CA TYR A 103 4.95 11.12 3.48
C TYR A 103 6.37 11.12 2.92
N GLU A 104 6.81 9.93 2.53
CA GLU A 104 8.15 9.70 1.99
C GLU A 104 8.26 10.25 0.57
N ASN A 105 9.46 10.73 0.21
CA ASN A 105 9.74 11.11 -1.17
C ASN A 105 9.52 9.92 -2.11
N GLY A 106 8.78 10.13 -3.19
CA GLY A 106 8.41 9.07 -4.14
C GLY A 106 7.19 8.25 -3.73
N SER A 107 6.57 8.53 -2.57
CA SER A 107 5.25 7.97 -2.24
C SER A 107 4.14 8.67 -3.02
N VAL A 108 2.96 8.06 -3.05
CA VAL A 108 1.73 8.60 -3.63
C VAL A 108 0.86 9.15 -2.51
N ALA A 109 0.44 10.41 -2.63
CA ALA A 109 -0.55 11.01 -1.75
C ALA A 109 -1.95 10.94 -2.36
N LEU A 110 -2.91 10.50 -1.56
CA LEU A 110 -4.32 10.36 -1.94
C LEU A 110 -5.10 11.57 -1.45
N ILE A 111 -5.76 12.25 -2.37
CA ILE A 111 -6.42 13.54 -2.17
C ILE A 111 -7.92 13.35 -2.34
N LYS A 112 -8.69 13.85 -1.38
CA LYS A 112 -10.13 14.02 -1.52
C LYS A 112 -10.43 15.49 -1.75
N GLN A 113 -11.18 15.81 -2.80
CA GLN A 113 -11.62 17.16 -3.21
C GLN A 113 -12.69 17.73 -2.29
N THR A 114 -12.48 17.52 -1.00
CA THR A 114 -13.07 18.33 0.06
C THR A 114 -12.30 19.64 0.09
N GLY A 115 -12.99 20.78 0.19
CA GLY A 115 -12.33 22.07 0.35
C GLY A 115 -11.52 22.15 1.66
N PHE A 116 -11.45 23.33 2.25
CA PHE A 116 -10.89 23.41 3.60
C PHE A 116 -11.85 22.76 4.61
N ASP A 117 -11.36 21.78 5.37
CA ASP A 117 -12.09 21.05 6.41
C ASP A 117 -11.84 21.72 7.79
N TYR A 118 -10.67 21.50 8.37
CA TYR A 118 -10.23 22.14 9.62
C TYR A 118 -8.71 22.41 9.66
N ASP A 119 -8.31 23.27 10.59
CA ASP A 119 -6.91 23.66 10.82
C ASP A 119 -6.07 22.50 11.36
N GLY A 120 -4.86 22.36 10.83
CA GLY A 120 -3.93 21.33 11.22
C GLY A 120 -4.16 19.98 10.54
N ALA A 121 -5.08 19.87 9.58
CA ALA A 121 -5.11 18.76 8.63
C ALA A 121 -4.03 18.92 7.54
N ILE A 122 -3.71 17.81 6.86
CA ILE A 122 -2.79 17.81 5.72
C ILE A 122 -3.59 18.04 4.44
N TYR A 123 -3.15 18.99 3.62
CA TYR A 123 -3.77 19.32 2.35
C TYR A 123 -2.76 19.34 1.22
N ALA A 124 -3.26 19.15 0.01
CA ALA A 124 -2.60 19.58 -1.22
C ALA A 124 -2.99 21.04 -1.50
N ILE A 125 -1.99 21.91 -1.70
CA ILE A 125 -2.14 23.35 -1.92
C ILE A 125 -1.40 23.72 -3.20
N ASP A 126 -2.06 24.39 -4.12
CA ASP A 126 -1.46 25.06 -5.26
C ASP A 126 -1.12 26.50 -4.88
N TRP A 127 0.16 26.85 -4.92
CA TRP A 127 0.68 28.17 -4.57
C TRP A 127 2.02 28.41 -5.27
N ASP A 128 2.28 29.63 -5.74
CA ASP A 128 3.53 30.00 -6.43
C ASP A 128 3.90 29.06 -7.60
N GLY A 129 2.88 28.66 -8.38
CA GLY A 129 3.02 27.77 -9.53
C GLY A 129 3.45 26.33 -9.20
N GLN A 130 3.37 25.93 -7.93
CA GLN A 130 3.80 24.62 -7.45
C GLN A 130 2.76 24.03 -6.49
N THR A 131 2.70 22.69 -6.46
CA THR A 131 1.85 21.97 -5.51
C THR A 131 2.65 21.62 -4.26
N TYR A 132 2.10 21.94 -3.09
CA TYR A 132 2.64 21.59 -1.80
C TYR A 132 1.73 20.60 -1.08
N ILE A 133 2.32 19.62 -0.39
CA ILE A 133 1.63 18.83 0.63
C ILE A 133 2.13 19.32 1.98
N LYS A 134 1.24 19.90 2.78
CA LYS A 134 1.59 20.55 4.06
C LYS A 134 0.46 20.41 5.06
N LYS A 135 0.81 20.53 6.34
CA LYS A 135 -0.17 20.76 7.40
C LYS A 135 -0.59 22.22 7.37
N VAL A 136 -1.88 22.51 7.16
CA VAL A 136 -2.35 23.88 6.87
C VAL A 136 -3.11 24.46 8.05
N TYR A 137 -2.82 25.72 8.35
CA TYR A 137 -3.60 26.56 9.25
C TYR A 137 -4.05 27.81 8.51
N ARG A 138 -5.33 28.17 8.62
CA ARG A 138 -5.83 29.46 8.17
C ARG A 138 -5.46 30.52 9.19
N GLU A 139 -4.92 31.61 8.71
CA GLU A 139 -4.60 32.80 9.49
C GLU A 139 -5.23 34.02 8.80
N GLU A 140 -5.27 35.16 9.50
CA GLU A 140 -5.97 36.35 9.03
C GLU A 140 -5.53 36.80 7.63
N ASN A 141 -4.23 36.70 7.33
CA ASN A 141 -3.63 37.22 6.10
C ASN A 141 -3.20 36.13 5.10
N GLY A 142 -3.45 34.85 5.39
CA GLY A 142 -2.97 33.77 4.53
C GLY A 142 -3.07 32.38 5.14
N LEU A 143 -2.40 31.43 4.49
CA LEU A 143 -2.27 30.06 4.94
C LEU A 143 -0.86 29.84 5.50
N ARG A 144 -0.77 29.39 6.76
CA ARG A 144 0.49 28.87 7.30
C ARG A 144 0.63 27.40 6.96
N LEU A 145 1.70 27.07 6.24
CA LEU A 145 2.02 25.76 5.73
C LEU A 145 3.17 25.14 6.54
N VAL A 146 2.84 24.16 7.36
CA VAL A 146 3.75 23.53 8.30
C VAL A 146 4.26 22.20 7.74
N SER A 147 5.58 22.02 7.78
CA SER A 147 6.25 20.77 7.44
C SER A 147 6.20 19.79 8.61
N LEU A 148 6.02 18.49 8.36
CA LEU A 148 6.15 17.48 9.43
C LEU A 148 7.62 17.22 9.77
N ASN A 149 8.49 17.35 8.77
CA ASN A 149 9.93 17.29 8.96
C ASN A 149 10.42 18.58 9.61
N ARG A 150 10.97 18.47 10.83
CA ARG A 150 11.42 19.59 11.66
C ARG A 150 12.60 20.37 11.09
N ASN A 151 13.30 19.83 10.09
CA ASN A 151 14.40 20.51 9.42
C ASN A 151 13.93 21.63 8.48
N TYR A 152 12.63 21.73 8.24
CA TYR A 152 12.02 22.71 7.35
C TYR A 152 11.24 23.73 8.17
N SER A 153 11.46 25.01 7.89
CA SER A 153 10.66 26.09 8.46
C SER A 153 9.26 26.11 7.86
N ASP A 154 8.31 26.65 8.63
CA ASP A 154 6.98 26.97 8.14
C ASP A 154 7.08 27.94 6.95
N LYS A 155 6.17 27.76 5.98
CA LYS A 155 5.94 28.70 4.89
C LYS A 155 4.64 29.45 5.12
N PHE A 156 4.55 30.67 4.64
CA PHE A 156 3.34 31.47 4.71
C PHE A 156 2.93 31.85 3.29
N ALA A 157 1.71 31.45 2.90
CA ALA A 157 1.13 31.74 1.60
C ALA A 157 0.05 32.82 1.79
N PRO A 158 0.36 34.10 1.48
CA PRO A 158 -0.56 35.18 1.71
C PRO A 158 -1.72 35.16 0.71
N TYR A 159 -2.90 35.66 1.12
CA TYR A 159 -4.12 35.53 0.30
C TYR A 159 -4.10 36.35 -1.00
N ASP A 160 -3.30 37.42 -1.06
CA ASP A 160 -3.10 38.23 -2.26
C ASP A 160 -2.38 37.46 -3.40
N GLU A 161 -1.60 36.43 -3.06
CA GLU A 161 -0.99 35.49 -4.01
C GLU A 161 -1.95 34.37 -4.45
N ASN A 162 -3.20 34.40 -4.00
CA ASN A 162 -4.27 33.46 -4.35
C ASN A 162 -3.91 31.96 -4.16
N PRO A 163 -3.39 31.54 -2.99
CA PRO A 163 -3.16 30.12 -2.72
C PRO A 163 -4.46 29.35 -2.72
N ARG A 164 -4.45 28.15 -3.31
CA ARG A 164 -5.65 27.35 -3.53
C ARG A 164 -5.50 25.96 -2.93
N ILE A 165 -6.41 25.61 -2.05
CA ILE A 165 -6.49 24.24 -1.51
C ILE A 165 -7.16 23.36 -2.55
N ILE A 166 -6.45 22.32 -2.97
CA ILE A 166 -6.93 21.34 -3.94
C ILE A 166 -7.79 20.30 -3.24
N GLY A 167 -7.33 19.83 -2.09
CA GLY A 167 -8.05 18.84 -1.30
C GLY A 167 -7.29 18.37 -0.07
N LYS A 168 -8.00 17.67 0.81
CA LYS A 168 -7.43 17.05 2.01
C LYS A 168 -6.74 15.74 1.65
N ILE A 169 -5.58 15.49 2.24
CA ILE A 169 -4.91 14.20 2.10
C ILE A 169 -5.62 13.18 3.00
N VAL A 170 -6.09 12.09 2.41
CA VAL A 170 -6.82 11.01 3.10
C VAL A 170 -6.00 9.74 3.28
N GLY A 171 -4.85 9.64 2.61
CA GLY A 171 -3.91 8.53 2.74
C GLY A 171 -2.66 8.74 1.91
N ASN A 172 -1.71 7.82 2.05
CA ASN A 172 -0.54 7.71 1.19
C ASN A 172 -0.04 6.28 1.15
N PHE A 173 0.69 5.93 0.10
CA PHE A 173 1.33 4.64 -0.03
C PHE A 173 2.58 4.70 -0.89
N MET A 174 3.48 3.73 -0.71
CA MET A 174 4.55 3.47 -1.67
C MET A 174 4.03 2.50 -2.73
N PRO A 175 4.12 2.83 -4.03
CA PRO A 175 3.75 1.89 -5.08
C PRO A 175 4.46 0.55 -4.95
N LEU A 176 3.79 -0.51 -5.37
CA LEU A 176 4.43 -1.80 -5.53
C LEU A 176 5.42 -1.73 -6.70
N GLU A 177 6.61 -2.28 -6.50
CA GLU A 177 7.54 -2.53 -7.61
C GLU A 177 6.91 -3.53 -8.59
N ASP A 178 7.17 -3.31 -9.89
CA ASP A 178 6.68 -4.18 -10.96
C ASP A 178 7.30 -5.58 -10.92
#